data_AF-A0A3Q3LM71-F1
#
_entry.id   AF-A0A3Q3LM71-F1
#
_cell.length_a   1.000
_cell.length_b   1.000
_cell.length_c   1.000
_cell.angle_alpha   90.00
_cell.angle_beta   90.00
_cell.angle_gamma   90.00
#
_symmetry.space_group_name_H-M   'P 1'
#
loop_
_entity.id
_entity.type
_entity.pdbx_description
1 polymer ?
#
loop_
_entity_poly.entity_id
_entity_poly.type
_entity_poly.pdbx_seq_one_letter_code
_entity_poly.pdbx_strand_id
1 'polypeptide(L)'
;MRFRFCGDLDCPDWVLAEISTLAKISSVKMKLLCAQVLKDLLGEGIDYDKVAKLTADAKFESGDIKASVAVLSFIFSSAAKHDVDSESLSSELQQLGLPKEHTTGLCKSYEDKHSALQDRLRETSLRLGRLEAVSWRVDYTLSSSELREVNEPVIQLKLQAQGAESGRTETTVVSVSADKFRVLLAELKQAQAMMNALQ
;
A
#
# COMPACT_ATOMS: atom_id res chain seq x y z
N MET A 1 -20.14 -8.86 -9.63
CA MET A 1 -19.29 -10.06 -9.44
C MET A 1 -18.09 -9.61 -8.64
N ARG A 2 -17.76 -10.29 -7.54
CA ARG A 2 -16.66 -9.87 -6.66
C ARG A 2 -15.32 -10.29 -7.25
N PHE A 3 -14.38 -9.37 -7.35
CA PHE A 3 -13.03 -9.62 -7.90
C PHE A 3 -11.99 -9.53 -6.78
N ARG A 4 -11.09 -10.53 -6.68
CA ARG A 4 -10.02 -10.51 -5.67
C ARG A 4 -9.02 -9.39 -5.92
N PHE A 5 -8.76 -9.02 -7.18
CA PHE A 5 -7.90 -7.85 -7.46
C PHE A 5 -8.53 -6.53 -7.01
N CYS A 6 -9.84 -6.48 -6.72
CA CYS A 6 -10.53 -5.35 -6.11
C CYS A 6 -10.79 -5.54 -4.60
N GLY A 7 -10.21 -6.56 -3.95
CA GLY A 7 -10.45 -6.84 -2.54
C GLY A 7 -11.85 -7.39 -2.26
N ASP A 8 -12.34 -8.28 -3.13
CA ASP A 8 -13.70 -8.86 -3.10
C ASP A 8 -14.84 -7.85 -3.31
N LEU A 9 -14.51 -6.71 -3.92
CA LEU A 9 -15.47 -5.69 -4.36
C LEU A 9 -15.80 -5.83 -5.85
N ASP A 10 -16.88 -5.19 -6.27
CA ASP A 10 -17.20 -5.05 -7.69
C ASP A 10 -16.19 -4.11 -8.38
N CYS A 11 -15.86 -4.43 -9.64
CA CYS A 11 -14.97 -3.59 -10.45
C CYS A 11 -15.66 -2.24 -10.75
N PRO A 12 -14.96 -1.09 -10.65
CA PRO A 12 -15.56 0.21 -10.94
C PRO A 12 -16.10 0.31 -12.38
N ASP A 13 -17.26 0.96 -12.55
CA ASP A 13 -17.93 1.08 -13.86
C ASP A 13 -17.05 1.73 -14.94
N TRP A 14 -16.19 2.68 -14.56
CA TRP A 14 -15.26 3.32 -15.50
C TRP A 14 -14.19 2.35 -16.01
N VAL A 15 -13.77 1.36 -15.19
CA VAL A 15 -12.83 0.31 -15.62
C VAL A 15 -13.53 -0.63 -16.60
N LEU A 16 -14.78 -1.00 -16.31
CA LEU A 16 -15.60 -1.87 -17.16
C LEU A 16 -15.82 -1.27 -18.55
N ALA A 17 -16.12 0.03 -18.63
CA ALA A 17 -16.31 0.73 -19.90
C ALA A 17 -15.05 0.64 -20.79
N GLU A 18 -13.88 0.79 -20.18
CA GLU A 18 -12.60 0.90 -20.88
C GLU A 18 -11.91 -0.44 -21.17
N ILE A 19 -12.33 -1.53 -20.53
CA ILE A 19 -11.87 -2.88 -20.89
C ILE A 19 -12.20 -3.21 -22.35
N SER A 20 -13.36 -2.75 -22.83
CA SER A 20 -13.76 -2.91 -24.24
C SER A 20 -12.84 -2.15 -25.20
N THR A 21 -12.27 -1.03 -24.74
CA THR A 21 -11.28 -0.22 -25.47
C THR A 21 -9.95 -0.96 -25.53
N LEU A 22 -9.48 -1.51 -24.41
CA LEU A 22 -8.25 -2.31 -24.34
C LEU A 22 -8.30 -3.57 -25.21
N ALA A 23 -9.46 -4.21 -25.34
CA ALA A 23 -9.64 -5.39 -26.17
C ALA A 23 -9.48 -5.11 -27.69
N LYS A 24 -9.50 -3.86 -28.13
CA LYS A 24 -9.30 -3.47 -29.55
C LYS A 24 -7.82 -3.45 -29.96
N ILE A 25 -6.89 -3.49 -29.00
CA ILE A 25 -5.44 -3.43 -29.24
C ILE A 25 -4.90 -4.83 -29.51
N SER A 26 -3.84 -4.96 -30.31
CA SER A 26 -3.18 -6.27 -30.49
C SER A 26 -2.45 -6.75 -29.23
N SER A 27 -2.32 -8.06 -29.06
CA SER A 27 -1.68 -8.68 -27.89
C SER A 27 -0.23 -8.22 -27.68
N VAL A 28 0.50 -7.98 -28.76
CA VAL A 28 1.87 -7.46 -28.74
C VAL A 28 1.93 -6.04 -28.19
N LYS A 29 1.02 -5.17 -28.65
CA LYS A 29 0.97 -3.77 -28.22
C LYS A 29 0.47 -3.63 -26.79
N MET A 30 -0.50 -4.45 -26.40
CA MET A 30 -0.96 -4.55 -25.02
C MET A 30 0.21 -4.86 -24.07
N LYS A 31 1.07 -5.82 -24.43
CA LYS A 31 2.27 -6.16 -23.65
C LYS A 31 3.24 -4.97 -23.52
N LEU A 32 3.46 -4.22 -24.61
CA LEU A 32 4.32 -3.03 -24.58
C LEU A 32 3.72 -1.90 -23.75
N LEU A 33 2.39 -1.72 -23.81
CA LEU A 33 1.65 -0.76 -23.00
C LEU A 33 1.76 -1.11 -21.51
N CYS A 34 1.55 -2.37 -21.15
CA CYS A 34 1.76 -2.89 -19.80
C CYS A 34 3.17 -2.60 -19.31
N ALA A 35 4.20 -2.86 -20.13
CA ALA A 35 5.58 -2.58 -19.76
C ALA A 35 5.83 -1.09 -19.45
N GLN A 36 5.20 -0.18 -20.22
CA GLN A 36 5.32 1.26 -19.99
C GLN A 36 4.55 1.73 -18.75
N VAL A 37 3.34 1.22 -18.52
CA VAL A 37 2.55 1.51 -17.30
C VAL A 37 3.27 1.00 -16.06
N LEU A 38 3.87 -0.18 -16.13
CA LEU A 38 4.69 -0.71 -15.02
C LEU A 38 5.92 0.14 -14.75
N LYS A 39 6.53 0.76 -15.76
CA LYS A 39 7.63 1.73 -15.56
C LYS A 39 7.14 2.99 -14.85
N ASP A 40 5.95 3.47 -15.20
CA ASP A 40 5.32 4.61 -14.52
C ASP A 40 5.10 4.36 -13.04
N LEU A 41 4.51 3.21 -12.73
CA LEU A 41 4.24 2.79 -11.35
C LEU A 41 5.52 2.65 -10.52
N LEU A 42 6.64 2.28 -11.16
CA LEU A 42 7.96 2.22 -10.55
C LEU A 42 8.67 3.59 -10.48
N GLY A 43 8.07 4.66 -11.00
CA GLY A 43 8.60 6.03 -10.93
C GLY A 43 9.57 6.41 -12.06
N GLU A 44 9.72 5.58 -13.10
CA GLU A 44 10.54 5.89 -14.28
C GLU A 44 9.83 6.82 -15.28
N GLY A 45 8.52 7.03 -15.10
CA GLY A 45 7.67 7.91 -15.93
C GLY A 45 7.19 7.29 -17.24
N ILE A 46 6.12 7.86 -17.80
CA ILE A 46 5.53 7.46 -19.09
C ILE A 46 6.07 8.28 -20.24
N ASP A 47 6.60 7.58 -21.24
CA ASP A 47 6.86 8.16 -22.56
C ASP A 47 5.55 8.16 -23.37
N TYR A 48 4.79 9.24 -23.27
CA TYR A 48 3.51 9.40 -23.94
C TYR A 48 3.64 9.39 -25.47
N ASP A 49 4.78 9.82 -26.02
CA ASP A 49 5.04 9.77 -27.47
C ASP A 49 5.19 8.32 -27.96
N LYS A 50 5.86 7.46 -27.19
CA LYS A 50 5.92 6.03 -27.49
C LYS A 50 4.56 5.36 -27.36
N VAL A 51 3.79 5.69 -26.31
CA VAL A 51 2.45 5.13 -26.11
C VAL A 51 1.50 5.56 -27.24
N ALA A 52 1.54 6.82 -27.66
CA ALA A 52 0.75 7.33 -28.78
C ALA A 52 1.10 6.61 -30.10
N LYS A 53 2.40 6.36 -30.37
CA LYS A 53 2.82 5.58 -31.54
C LYS A 53 2.34 4.12 -31.50
N LEU A 54 2.35 3.50 -30.31
CA LEU A 54 1.88 2.13 -30.14
C LEU A 54 0.36 2.01 -30.30
N THR A 55 -0.39 3.04 -29.93
CA THR A 55 -1.86 3.07 -29.99
C THR A 55 -2.42 3.69 -31.28
N ALA A 56 -1.55 4.25 -32.13
CA ALA A 56 -1.93 4.87 -33.40
C ALA A 56 -2.72 3.93 -34.33
N ASP A 57 -2.32 2.65 -34.46
CA ASP A 57 -3.04 1.70 -35.34
C ASP A 57 -4.44 1.32 -34.79
N ALA A 58 -4.70 1.56 -33.51
CA ALA A 58 -5.99 1.30 -32.88
C ALA A 58 -6.96 2.50 -32.97
N LYS A 59 -6.54 3.61 -33.59
CA LYS A 59 -7.29 4.89 -33.67
C LYS A 59 -7.64 5.51 -32.32
N PHE A 60 -6.76 5.36 -31.33
CA PHE A 60 -6.99 5.92 -30.01
C PHE A 60 -6.79 7.42 -30.01
N GLU A 61 -7.72 8.15 -29.41
CA GLU A 61 -7.53 9.56 -29.11
C GLU A 61 -6.69 9.72 -27.84
N SER A 62 -6.25 10.95 -27.57
CA SER A 62 -5.52 11.28 -26.33
C SER A 62 -6.31 10.92 -25.05
N GLY A 63 -7.65 10.88 -25.13
CA GLY A 63 -8.53 10.41 -24.07
C GLY A 63 -8.40 8.91 -23.84
N ASP A 64 -8.55 8.11 -24.90
CA ASP A 64 -8.46 6.64 -24.85
C ASP A 64 -7.10 6.15 -24.35
N ILE A 65 -6.02 6.85 -24.73
CA ILE A 65 -4.67 6.56 -24.26
C ILE A 65 -4.57 6.74 -22.75
N LYS A 66 -5.07 7.86 -22.22
CA LYS A 66 -5.06 8.13 -20.77
C LYS A 66 -5.95 7.17 -20.02
N ALA A 67 -7.13 6.86 -20.56
CA ALA A 67 -8.05 5.89 -19.99
C ALA A 67 -7.42 4.50 -19.91
N SER A 68 -6.78 4.05 -20.99
CA SER A 68 -6.09 2.75 -21.05
C SER A 68 -4.94 2.67 -20.06
N VAL A 69 -4.14 3.73 -19.95
CA VAL A 69 -3.06 3.83 -18.95
C VAL A 69 -3.64 3.79 -17.54
N ALA A 70 -4.72 4.54 -17.27
CA ALA A 70 -5.37 4.58 -15.96
C ALA A 70 -5.95 3.22 -15.56
N VAL A 71 -6.61 2.51 -16.48
CA VAL A 71 -7.14 1.16 -16.23
C VAL A 71 -6.02 0.18 -15.93
N LEU A 72 -4.96 0.15 -16.74
CA LEU A 72 -3.83 -0.74 -16.50
C LEU A 72 -3.12 -0.41 -15.19
N SER A 73 -2.95 0.88 -14.90
CA SER A 73 -2.35 1.35 -13.65
C SER A 73 -3.19 0.90 -12.45
N PHE A 74 -4.51 1.03 -12.54
CA PHE A 74 -5.45 0.56 -11.53
C PHE A 74 -5.41 -0.96 -11.34
N ILE A 75 -5.41 -1.74 -12.43
CA ILE A 75 -5.33 -3.20 -12.38
C ILE A 75 -4.04 -3.64 -11.68
N PHE A 76 -2.88 -3.15 -12.12
CA PHE A 76 -1.59 -3.54 -11.52
C PHE A 76 -1.47 -3.09 -10.06
N SER A 77 -1.90 -1.85 -9.74
CA SER A 77 -1.85 -1.34 -8.38
C SER A 77 -2.77 -2.12 -7.44
N SER A 78 -3.97 -2.47 -7.90
CA SER A 78 -4.95 -3.19 -7.08
C SER A 78 -4.56 -4.66 -6.91
N ALA A 79 -4.10 -5.31 -7.98
CA ALA A 79 -3.54 -6.67 -7.90
C ALA A 79 -2.36 -6.73 -6.92
N ALA A 80 -1.42 -5.78 -6.99
CA ALA A 80 -0.27 -5.72 -6.09
C ALA A 80 -0.66 -5.42 -4.64
N LYS A 81 -1.66 -4.57 -4.40
CA LYS A 81 -2.19 -4.26 -3.06
C LYS A 81 -2.86 -5.46 -2.38
N HIS A 82 -3.59 -6.26 -3.15
CA HIS A 82 -4.32 -7.42 -2.65
C HIS A 82 -3.52 -8.73 -2.75
N ASP A 83 -2.24 -8.65 -3.14
CA ASP A 83 -1.32 -9.79 -3.33
C ASP A 83 -1.95 -10.94 -4.13
N VAL A 84 -2.60 -10.59 -5.24
CA VAL A 84 -3.31 -11.56 -6.07
C VAL A 84 -2.34 -12.31 -6.96
N ASP A 85 -2.51 -13.63 -7.03
CA ASP A 85 -1.73 -14.52 -7.89
C ASP A 85 -2.04 -14.32 -9.38
N SER A 86 -1.05 -14.61 -10.24
CA SER A 86 -1.13 -14.36 -11.68
C SER A 86 -2.23 -15.19 -12.38
N GLU A 87 -2.55 -16.38 -11.85
CA GLU A 87 -3.60 -17.26 -12.38
C GLU A 87 -5.01 -16.72 -12.06
N SER A 88 -5.22 -16.24 -10.85
CA SER A 88 -6.45 -15.61 -10.40
C SER A 88 -6.69 -14.29 -11.12
N LEU A 89 -5.66 -13.44 -11.25
CA LEU A 89 -5.74 -12.21 -12.03
C LEU A 89 -6.10 -12.50 -13.49
N SER A 90 -5.51 -13.54 -14.09
CA SER A 90 -5.82 -13.94 -15.47
C SER A 90 -7.28 -14.35 -15.64
N SER A 91 -7.82 -15.09 -14.68
CA SER A 91 -9.21 -15.56 -14.69
C SER A 91 -10.20 -14.40 -14.53
N GLU A 92 -9.89 -13.46 -13.63
CA GLU A 92 -10.70 -12.27 -13.37
C GLU A 92 -10.71 -11.32 -14.57
N LEU A 93 -9.54 -11.06 -15.19
CA LEU A 93 -9.45 -10.24 -16.40
C LEU A 93 -10.18 -10.88 -17.60
N GLN A 94 -10.18 -12.21 -17.71
CA GLN A 94 -10.96 -12.90 -18.74
C GLN A 94 -12.47 -12.76 -18.52
N GLN A 95 -12.94 -12.82 -17.27
CA GLN A 95 -14.35 -12.59 -16.93
C GLN A 95 -14.79 -11.15 -17.24
N LEU A 96 -13.87 -10.19 -17.12
CA LEU A 96 -14.09 -8.79 -17.47
C LEU A 96 -14.20 -8.55 -18.99
N GLY A 97 -13.84 -9.54 -19.82
CA GLY A 97 -13.96 -9.47 -21.28
C GLY A 97 -12.64 -9.29 -22.02
N LEU A 98 -11.48 -9.39 -21.35
CA LEU A 98 -10.19 -9.37 -22.03
C LEU A 98 -9.90 -10.72 -22.72
N PRO A 99 -9.42 -10.71 -23.97
CA PRO A 99 -8.94 -11.90 -24.65
C PRO A 99 -7.83 -12.62 -23.86
N LYS A 100 -7.83 -13.95 -23.89
CA LYS A 100 -6.86 -14.81 -23.19
C LYS A 100 -5.40 -14.51 -23.57
N GLU A 101 -5.16 -14.06 -24.80
CA GLU A 101 -3.83 -13.64 -25.24
C GLU A 101 -3.35 -12.38 -24.50
N HIS A 102 -4.25 -11.42 -24.24
CA HIS A 102 -3.93 -10.18 -23.56
C HIS A 102 -3.69 -10.42 -22.07
N THR A 103 -4.53 -11.25 -21.44
CA THR A 103 -4.38 -11.60 -20.03
C THR A 103 -3.07 -12.35 -19.77
N THR A 104 -2.71 -13.29 -20.65
CA THR A 104 -1.43 -14.02 -20.53
C THR A 104 -0.22 -13.09 -20.65
N GLY A 105 -0.28 -12.10 -21.55
CA GLY A 105 0.78 -11.09 -21.69
C GLY A 105 0.89 -10.17 -20.47
N LEU A 106 -0.26 -9.76 -19.92
CA LEU A 106 -0.35 -8.90 -18.74
C LEU A 106 0.14 -9.61 -17.48
N CYS A 107 -0.30 -10.84 -17.23
CA CYS A 107 0.09 -11.61 -16.05
C CYS A 107 1.60 -11.88 -16.00
N LYS A 108 2.24 -12.19 -17.14
CA LYS A 108 3.70 -12.34 -17.19
C LYS A 108 4.42 -11.04 -16.82
N SER A 109 3.99 -9.91 -17.37
CA SER A 109 4.58 -8.61 -17.04
C SER A 109 4.35 -8.19 -15.59
N TYR A 110 3.22 -8.58 -15.01
CA TYR A 110 2.94 -8.39 -13.58
C TYR A 110 3.88 -9.23 -12.72
N GLU A 111 4.00 -10.54 -13.00
CA GLU A 111 4.82 -11.46 -12.21
C GLU A 111 6.30 -11.06 -12.18
N ASP A 112 6.84 -10.60 -13.31
CA ASP A 112 8.21 -10.08 -13.43
C ASP A 112 8.48 -8.85 -12.54
N LYS A 113 7.45 -8.04 -12.25
CA LYS A 113 7.57 -6.74 -11.56
C LYS A 113 6.77 -6.67 -10.25
N HIS A 114 6.17 -7.78 -9.80
CA HIS A 114 5.29 -7.84 -8.64
C HIS A 114 5.99 -7.39 -7.36
N SER A 115 7.18 -7.93 -7.08
CA SER A 115 7.97 -7.58 -5.90
C SER A 115 8.35 -6.09 -5.87
N ALA A 116 8.84 -5.57 -7.00
CA ALA A 116 9.21 -4.16 -7.12
C ALA A 116 8.00 -3.21 -6.97
N LEU A 117 6.83 -3.60 -7.49
CA LEU A 117 5.57 -2.89 -7.31
C LEU A 117 5.14 -2.88 -5.83
N GLN A 118 5.21 -4.03 -5.16
CA GLN A 118 4.89 -4.10 -3.74
C GLN A 118 5.83 -3.26 -2.89
N ASP A 119 7.14 -3.29 -3.17
CA ASP A 119 8.11 -2.47 -2.45
C ASP A 119 7.83 -0.98 -2.67
N ARG A 120 7.55 -0.57 -3.91
CA ARG A 120 7.17 0.81 -4.23
C ARG A 120 5.86 1.23 -3.56
N LEU A 121 4.87 0.34 -3.54
CA LEU A 121 3.62 0.59 -2.82
C LEU A 121 3.85 0.65 -1.31
N ARG A 122 4.77 -0.14 -0.74
CA ARG A 122 5.16 -0.05 0.68
C ARG A 122 5.91 1.25 0.99
N GLU A 123 6.67 1.79 0.04
CA GLU A 123 7.32 3.10 0.16
C GLU A 123 6.34 4.26 0.04
N THR A 124 5.35 4.15 -0.86
CA THR A 124 4.40 5.21 -1.19
C THR A 124 3.15 5.18 -0.31
N SER A 125 2.83 4.02 0.29
CA SER A 125 1.72 3.88 1.23
C SER A 125 2.03 4.62 2.52
N LEU A 126 1.00 5.26 3.09
CA LEU A 126 1.05 5.97 4.36
C LEU A 126 1.69 5.07 5.44
N ARG A 127 2.95 5.34 5.78
CA ARG A 127 3.61 4.68 6.91
C ARG A 127 2.96 5.21 8.17
N LEU A 128 2.32 4.36 8.96
CA LEU A 128 2.07 4.71 10.35
C LEU A 128 3.43 4.86 11.04
N GLY A 129 3.54 5.84 11.93
CA GLY A 129 4.78 6.03 12.68
C GLY A 129 5.15 4.74 13.42
N ARG A 130 6.38 4.28 13.27
CA ARG A 130 6.84 3.01 13.86
C ARG A 130 7.59 3.29 15.15
N LEU A 131 7.21 2.62 16.25
CA LEU A 131 7.99 2.65 17.48
C LEU A 131 9.30 1.86 17.26
N GLU A 132 10.45 2.54 17.30
CA GLU A 132 11.78 1.96 17.09
C GLU A 132 12.37 1.43 18.39
N ALA A 133 12.29 2.22 19.46
CA ALA A 133 12.87 1.86 20.74
C ALA A 133 12.07 2.40 21.92
N VAL A 134 12.11 1.65 23.01
CA VAL A 134 11.54 2.02 24.30
C VAL A 134 12.64 1.92 25.34
N SER A 135 12.87 2.99 26.08
CA SER A 135 13.74 2.99 27.25
C SER A 135 12.94 3.47 28.46
N TRP A 136 13.23 2.92 29.64
CA TRP A 136 12.53 3.29 30.86
C TRP A 136 13.54 3.51 31.99
N ARG A 137 13.18 4.40 32.92
CA ARG A 137 13.86 4.56 34.20
C ARG A 137 12.83 4.77 35.31
N VAL A 138 13.18 4.36 36.53
CA VAL A 138 12.38 4.61 37.73
C VAL A 138 13.15 5.62 38.55
N ASP A 139 12.54 6.79 38.74
CA ASP A 139 13.04 7.85 39.59
C ASP A 139 12.23 7.85 40.89
N TYR A 140 12.85 8.25 42.00
CA TYR A 140 12.17 8.36 43.28
C TYR A 140 12.13 9.83 43.70
N THR A 141 10.94 10.40 43.79
CA THR A 141 10.78 11.82 44.13
C THR A 141 10.71 11.95 45.64
N LEU A 142 11.80 12.45 46.25
CA LEU A 142 11.95 12.55 47.71
C LEU A 142 11.13 13.72 48.31
N SER A 143 11.14 14.88 47.66
CA SER A 143 10.41 16.08 48.11
C SER A 143 9.90 16.90 46.92
N SER A 144 8.82 17.67 47.14
CA SER A 144 8.24 18.62 46.19
C SER A 144 8.21 20.03 46.81
N SER A 145 8.05 21.07 45.99
CA SER A 145 7.90 22.45 46.46
C SER A 145 6.70 22.65 47.40
N GLU A 146 5.67 21.80 47.28
CA GLU A 146 4.46 21.84 48.11
C GLU A 146 4.49 20.87 49.30
N LEU A 147 5.34 19.83 49.27
CA LEU A 147 5.36 18.74 50.27
C LEU A 147 6.80 18.32 50.60
N ARG A 148 7.15 18.40 51.90
CA ARG A 148 8.51 18.11 52.41
C ARG A 148 8.93 16.64 52.24
N GLU A 149 8.00 15.70 52.23
CA GLU A 149 8.27 14.28 51.95
C GLU A 149 7.15 13.75 51.05
N VAL A 150 7.50 13.31 49.84
CA VAL A 150 6.56 12.71 48.88
C VAL A 150 6.80 11.21 48.80
N ASN A 151 8.06 10.77 48.70
CA ASN A 151 8.45 9.35 48.70
C ASN A 151 7.69 8.49 47.68
N GLU A 152 7.47 9.03 46.48
CA GLU A 152 6.73 8.31 45.43
C GLU A 152 7.63 7.90 44.24
N PRO A 153 7.48 6.66 43.74
CA PRO A 153 8.15 6.21 42.53
C PRO A 153 7.48 6.78 41.28
N VAL A 154 8.29 7.41 40.42
CA VAL A 154 7.87 7.94 39.11
C VAL A 154 8.62 7.17 38.02
N ILE A 155 7.88 6.67 37.04
CA ILE A 155 8.44 5.94 35.91
C ILE A 155 8.58 6.91 34.75
N GLN A 156 9.77 7.08 34.22
CA GLN A 156 9.99 7.84 32.99
C GLN A 156 10.17 6.88 31.82
N LEU A 157 9.34 7.07 30.80
CA LEU A 157 9.36 6.32 29.57
C LEU A 157 9.87 7.21 28.45
N LYS A 158 10.87 6.74 27.72
CA LYS A 158 11.40 7.37 26.50
C LYS A 158 11.00 6.49 25.33
N LEU A 159 10.09 6.99 24.51
CA LEU A 159 9.58 6.34 23.31
C LEU A 159 10.23 6.99 22.10
N GLN A 160 10.94 6.21 21.30
CA GLN A 160 11.52 6.65 20.05
C GLN A 160 10.66 6.09 18.92
N ALA A 161 10.00 6.97 18.17
CA ALA A 161 9.15 6.59 17.06
C ALA A 161 9.62 7.29 15.77
N GLN A 162 9.64 6.55 14.67
CA GLN A 162 9.89 7.09 13.35
C GLN A 162 8.61 7.74 12.82
N GLY A 163 8.65 9.03 12.49
CA GLY A 163 7.53 9.74 11.91
C GLY A 163 7.14 9.22 10.52
N ALA A 164 5.84 9.20 10.24
CA ALA A 164 5.20 8.71 9.02
C ALA A 164 5.77 9.33 7.72
N GLU A 165 6.03 10.64 7.73
CA GLU A 165 6.29 11.39 6.51
C GLU A 165 7.74 11.85 6.34
N SER A 166 8.49 12.04 7.43
CA SER A 166 9.82 12.66 7.35
C SER A 166 10.97 11.70 7.63
N GLY A 167 10.70 10.42 7.93
CA GLY A 167 11.72 9.45 8.34
C GLY A 167 12.52 9.85 9.60
N ARG A 168 12.09 10.91 10.30
CA ARG A 168 12.77 11.47 11.46
C ARG A 168 12.33 10.71 12.70
N THR A 169 13.29 10.28 13.51
CA THR A 169 13.00 9.69 14.82
C THR A 169 12.61 10.80 15.79
N GLU A 170 11.35 10.80 16.21
CA GLU A 170 10.82 11.63 17.29
C GLU A 170 10.98 10.88 18.61
N THR A 171 11.56 11.56 19.60
CA THR A 171 11.71 11.03 20.94
C THR A 171 10.69 11.71 21.85
N THR A 172 9.72 10.96 22.33
CA THR A 172 8.75 11.42 23.32
C THR A 172 9.13 10.88 24.68
N VAL A 173 9.28 11.76 25.67
CA VAL A 173 9.53 11.39 27.07
C VAL A 173 8.27 11.64 27.87
N VAL A 174 7.78 10.62 28.56
CA VAL A 174 6.56 10.68 29.37
C VAL A 174 6.88 10.22 30.79
N SER A 175 6.46 11.00 31.79
CA SER A 175 6.49 10.59 33.20
C SER A 175 5.14 10.00 33.60
N VAL A 176 5.15 8.82 34.20
CA VAL A 176 3.97 8.04 34.56
C VAL A 176 4.10 7.57 36.01
N SER A 177 3.02 7.65 36.79
CA SER A 177 2.99 7.07 38.14
C SER A 177 2.88 5.54 38.08
N ALA A 178 3.21 4.85 39.18
CA ALA A 178 3.14 3.39 39.24
C ALA A 178 1.74 2.84 38.88
N ASP A 179 0.67 3.47 39.37
CA ASP A 179 -0.69 3.01 39.09
C ASP A 179 -1.11 3.24 37.64
N LYS A 180 -0.77 4.40 37.06
CA LYS A 180 -1.03 4.68 35.64
C LYS A 180 -0.24 3.74 34.73
N PHE A 181 0.97 3.35 35.13
CA PHE A 181 1.77 2.39 34.37
C PHE A 181 1.16 0.98 34.40
N ARG A 182 0.58 0.55 35.52
CA ARG A 182 -0.16 -0.72 35.60
C ARG A 182 -1.38 -0.74 34.68
N VAL A 183 -2.12 0.37 34.63
CA VAL A 183 -3.26 0.52 33.70
C VAL A 183 -2.78 0.46 32.25
N LEU A 184 -1.73 1.20 31.89
CA LEU A 184 -1.14 1.15 30.55
C LEU A 184 -0.74 -0.28 30.15
N LEU A 185 -0.12 -1.04 31.05
CA LEU A 185 0.25 -2.42 30.80
C LEU A 185 -0.96 -3.33 30.56
N ALA A 186 -2.05 -3.14 31.32
CA ALA A 186 -3.27 -3.92 31.17
C ALA A 186 -3.93 -3.67 29.79
N GLU A 187 -4.07 -2.40 29.40
CA GLU A 187 -4.64 -1.99 28.11
C GLU A 187 -3.78 -2.49 26.93
N LEU A 188 -2.45 -2.41 27.02
CA LEU A 188 -1.56 -2.93 25.99
C LEU A 188 -1.68 -4.46 25.82
N LYS A 189 -1.85 -5.20 26.92
CA LYS A 189 -2.10 -6.65 26.85
C LYS A 189 -3.45 -6.96 26.21
N GLN A 190 -4.48 -6.18 26.51
CA GLN A 190 -5.79 -6.34 25.89
C GLN A 190 -5.73 -6.08 24.38
N ALA A 191 -5.07 -5.00 23.96
CA ALA A 191 -4.85 -4.71 22.54
C ALA A 191 -4.08 -5.84 21.84
N GLN A 192 -3.06 -6.40 22.49
CA GLN A 192 -2.32 -7.56 21.96
C GLN A 192 -3.23 -8.79 21.76
N ALA A 193 -4.10 -9.07 22.72
CA ALA A 193 -5.04 -10.19 22.61
C ALA A 193 -6.03 -10.00 21.45
N MET A 194 -6.55 -8.78 21.26
CA MET A 194 -7.43 -8.46 20.14
C MET A 194 -6.73 -8.58 18.78
N MET A 195 -5.47 -8.12 18.67
CA MET A 195 -4.69 -8.26 17.45
C MET A 195 -4.40 -9.72 17.09
N ASN A 196 -4.06 -10.55 18.09
CA ASN A 196 -3.81 -11.98 17.86
C ASN A 196 -5.08 -12.76 17.48
N ALA A 197 -6.27 -12.30 17.90
CA ALA A 197 -7.54 -12.93 17.53
C ALA A 197 -8.00 -12.62 16.10
N LEU A 198 -7.37 -11.62 15.46
CA LEU A 198 -7.62 -11.21 14.07
C LEU A 198 -6.66 -11.87 13.06
N GLN A 199 -5.63 -12.57 13.53
CA GLN A 199 -4.72 -13.40 12.72
C GLN A 199 -5.24 -14.82 12.60
#